data_AF-A0A496BQB7-F1
#
_entry.id   AF-A0A496BQB7-F1
#
_cell.length_a   1.000
_cell.length_b   1.000
_cell.length_c   1.000
_cell.angle_alpha   90.00
_cell.angle_beta   90.00
_cell.angle_gamma   90.00
#
_symmetry.space_group_name_H-M   'P 1'
#
loop_
_entity.id
_entity.type
_entity.pdbx_description
1 polymer ?
#
loop_
_entity_poly.entity_id
_entity_poly.type
_entity_poly.pdbx_seq_one_letter_code
_entity_poly.pdbx_strand_id
1 'polypeptide(L)'
;MKERVYDITQLEETPEYLSLISYFFLNTLEYLKGFMPLKEYRKVFEEACTDLSKDKSGYKVTEVLDSLLAATFYYKQTLGAYWWQQKTKRTFFNLSLLDSYDLLTDLFMQETGIEMDFGVDGSTLFEELALIGHLTSFPRQEIGKESCWMLSKLRENHLLKLESSLECALMRNKRSIFLGRYPMVKYLQSMGYFLSVILGISLFVAIARIAYNMCVEFPLLRLMSLENAGRAYDRRMVEVLLQSHSFLTNGIDVFGSRILFFCLAFMLVVGIEYVVEKLSDRI
;
A
#
# COMPACT_ATOMS: atom_id res chain seq x y z
N MET A 1 18.82 -6.43 -20.08
CA MET A 1 18.92 -5.13 -19.36
C MET A 1 20.29 -4.90 -18.73
N LYS A 2 20.74 -5.67 -17.72
CA LYS A 2 22.02 -5.43 -17.00
C LYS A 2 23.25 -5.32 -17.92
N GLU A 3 23.49 -6.30 -18.78
CA GLU A 3 24.64 -6.32 -19.71
C GLU A 3 24.63 -5.09 -20.63
N ARG A 4 23.46 -4.67 -21.09
CA ARG A 4 23.36 -3.53 -22.00
C ARG A 4 23.60 -2.17 -21.34
N VAL A 5 23.15 -1.98 -20.10
CA VAL A 5 23.50 -0.78 -19.33
C VAL A 5 25.00 -0.77 -18.99
N TYR A 6 25.60 -1.95 -18.83
CA TYR A 6 27.05 -2.06 -18.67
C TYR A 6 27.80 -1.69 -19.95
N ASP A 7 27.30 -2.06 -21.14
CA ASP A 7 27.90 -1.65 -22.42
C ASP A 7 27.90 -0.11 -22.58
N ILE A 8 26.84 0.58 -22.11
CA ILE A 8 26.80 2.05 -22.06
C ILE A 8 27.96 2.60 -21.22
N THR A 9 28.27 1.99 -20.08
CA THR A 9 29.37 2.46 -19.22
C THR A 9 30.77 2.21 -19.80
N GLN A 10 30.91 1.35 -20.81
CA GLN A 10 32.21 1.02 -21.42
C GLN A 10 32.56 1.86 -22.65
N LEU A 11 31.63 2.66 -23.16
CA LEU A 11 31.84 3.49 -24.34
C LEU A 11 32.61 4.78 -23.98
N GLU A 12 33.81 4.95 -24.56
CA GLU A 12 34.70 6.08 -24.30
C GLU A 12 34.10 7.45 -24.67
N GLU A 13 33.12 7.50 -25.58
CA GLU A 13 32.46 8.73 -26.03
C GLU A 13 31.23 9.12 -25.18
N THR A 14 30.94 8.39 -24.09
CA THR A 14 29.77 8.70 -23.27
C THR A 14 29.99 9.91 -22.37
N PRO A 15 29.02 10.84 -22.29
CA PRO A 15 29.08 11.95 -21.34
C PRO A 15 29.20 11.45 -19.89
N GLU A 16 29.97 12.16 -19.06
CA GLU A 16 30.24 11.77 -17.66
C GLU A 16 28.96 11.60 -16.83
N TYR A 17 27.94 12.43 -17.02
CA TYR A 17 26.66 12.28 -16.32
C TYR A 17 25.91 11.01 -16.72
N LEU A 18 26.08 10.56 -17.97
CA LEU A 18 25.40 9.40 -18.53
C LEU A 18 26.04 8.10 -18.06
N SER A 19 27.37 8.09 -17.93
CA SER A 19 28.08 6.98 -17.28
C SER A 19 27.74 6.92 -15.79
N LEU A 20 27.70 8.05 -15.08
CA LEU A 20 27.32 8.13 -13.66
C LEU A 20 25.92 7.54 -13.39
N ILE A 21 24.90 7.91 -14.16
CA ILE A 21 23.55 7.35 -13.97
C ILE A 21 23.48 5.87 -14.35
N SER A 22 24.21 5.44 -15.38
CA SER A 22 24.26 4.04 -15.78
C SER A 22 24.91 3.18 -14.70
N TYR A 23 25.99 3.65 -14.07
CA TYR A 23 26.57 3.02 -12.88
C TYR A 23 25.60 3.00 -11.70
N PHE A 24 24.89 4.11 -11.45
CA PHE A 24 23.89 4.16 -10.39
C PHE A 24 22.73 3.18 -10.63
N PHE A 25 22.28 3.03 -11.88
CA PHE A 25 21.26 2.06 -12.27
C PHE A 25 21.72 0.63 -11.99
N LEU A 26 22.95 0.28 -12.37
CA LEU A 26 23.54 -1.03 -12.10
C LEU A 26 23.66 -1.31 -10.59
N ASN A 27 24.18 -0.35 -9.82
CA ASN A 27 24.30 -0.44 -8.36
C ASN A 27 22.93 -0.61 -7.70
N THR A 28 21.91 0.06 -8.23
CA THR A 28 20.52 -0.10 -7.77
C THR A 28 20.01 -1.51 -8.00
N LEU A 29 20.27 -2.12 -9.17
CA LEU A 29 19.90 -3.52 -9.42
C LEU A 29 20.62 -4.49 -8.46
N GLU A 30 21.89 -4.25 -8.16
CA GLU A 30 22.65 -5.08 -7.22
C GLU A 30 22.14 -4.96 -5.79
N TYR A 31 21.74 -3.76 -5.39
CA TYR A 31 21.06 -3.52 -4.13
C TYR A 31 19.70 -4.23 -4.05
N LEU A 32 18.87 -4.17 -5.09
CA LEU A 32 17.58 -4.87 -5.12
C LEU A 32 17.72 -6.40 -5.11
N LYS A 33 18.79 -6.92 -5.71
CA LYS A 33 19.17 -8.35 -5.63
C LYS A 33 19.77 -8.74 -4.27
N GLY A 34 20.14 -7.77 -3.43
CA GLY A 34 20.71 -8.01 -2.12
C GLY A 34 22.22 -8.30 -2.11
N PHE A 35 22.93 -7.99 -3.20
CA PHE A 35 24.39 -8.06 -3.25
C PHE A 35 25.08 -6.84 -2.63
N MET A 36 24.34 -5.73 -2.45
CA MET A 36 24.83 -4.51 -1.83
C MET A 36 24.11 -4.23 -0.51
N PRO A 37 24.82 -3.97 0.60
CA PRO A 37 24.20 -3.59 1.86
C PRO A 37 23.67 -2.15 1.80
N LEU A 38 22.64 -1.89 2.60
CA LEU A 38 21.97 -0.58 2.60
C LEU A 38 22.92 0.60 2.88
N LYS A 39 23.87 0.43 3.80
CA LYS A 39 24.83 1.50 4.15
C LYS A 39 25.68 1.92 2.96
N GLU A 40 26.05 0.97 2.11
CA GLU A 40 26.85 1.20 0.92
C GLU A 40 26.01 1.85 -0.17
N TYR A 41 24.79 1.34 -0.39
CA TYR A 41 23.85 1.93 -1.33
C TYR A 41 23.55 3.40 -1.03
N ARG A 42 23.43 3.78 0.25
CA ARG A 42 23.23 5.17 0.66
C ARG A 42 24.41 6.07 0.29
N LYS A 43 25.65 5.58 0.44
CA LYS A 43 26.84 6.35 0.06
C LYS A 43 26.89 6.57 -1.44
N VAL A 44 26.70 5.50 -2.22
CA VAL A 44 26.65 5.54 -3.68
C VAL A 44 25.57 6.52 -4.17
N PHE A 45 24.40 6.52 -3.52
CA PHE A 45 23.33 7.46 -3.84
C PHE A 45 23.69 8.93 -3.51
N GLU A 46 24.28 9.19 -2.34
CA GLU A 46 24.72 10.54 -1.98
C GLU A 46 25.79 11.05 -2.93
N GLU A 47 26.81 10.24 -3.23
CA GLU A 47 27.88 10.56 -4.17
C GLU A 47 27.31 10.87 -5.56
N ALA A 48 26.47 9.98 -6.10
CA ALA A 48 25.82 10.20 -7.39
C ALA A 48 25.00 11.49 -7.44
N CYS A 49 24.23 11.80 -6.38
CA CYS A 49 23.46 13.05 -6.32
C CYS A 49 24.37 14.29 -6.25
N THR A 50 25.50 14.22 -5.53
CA THR A 50 26.44 15.35 -5.43
C THR A 50 27.23 15.58 -6.70
N ASP A 51 27.51 14.54 -7.47
CA ASP A 51 28.27 14.66 -8.72
C ASP A 51 27.35 15.08 -9.87
N LEU A 52 26.12 14.54 -9.93
CA LEU A 52 25.11 14.99 -10.89
C LEU A 52 24.67 16.44 -10.66
N SER A 53 24.68 16.94 -9.43
CA SER A 53 24.31 18.35 -9.15
C SER A 53 25.41 19.35 -9.54
N LYS A 54 26.67 18.92 -9.64
CA LYS A 54 27.78 19.75 -10.13
C LYS A 54 27.75 19.90 -11.64
N ASP A 55 27.23 18.90 -12.36
CA ASP A 55 27.11 18.96 -13.80
C ASP A 55 25.88 19.78 -14.23
N LYS A 56 26.09 20.74 -15.14
CA LYS A 56 25.03 21.52 -15.76
C LYS A 56 24.06 20.64 -16.55
N SER A 57 24.48 19.46 -17.00
CA SER A 57 23.63 18.48 -17.70
C SER A 57 22.78 17.61 -16.76
N GLY A 58 23.02 17.66 -15.44
CA GLY A 58 22.41 16.75 -14.47
C GLY A 58 20.87 16.77 -14.46
N TYR A 59 20.26 17.89 -14.89
CA TYR A 59 18.80 17.99 -15.03
C TYR A 59 18.22 17.00 -16.05
N LYS A 60 18.97 16.64 -17.12
CA LYS A 60 18.51 15.71 -18.17
C LYS A 60 18.27 14.30 -17.61
N VAL A 61 18.99 13.95 -16.55
CA VAL A 61 19.00 12.63 -15.93
C VAL A 61 17.93 12.48 -14.85
N THR A 62 17.31 13.60 -14.44
CA THR A 62 16.33 13.62 -13.33
C THR A 62 15.16 12.67 -13.56
N GLU A 63 14.72 12.50 -14.81
CA GLU A 63 13.62 11.60 -15.15
C GLU A 63 13.99 10.13 -14.96
N VAL A 64 15.19 9.73 -15.42
CA VAL A 64 15.71 8.38 -15.22
C VAL A 64 15.85 8.06 -13.73
N LEU A 65 16.43 9.00 -12.98
CA LEU A 65 16.69 8.86 -11.55
C LEU A 65 15.39 8.73 -10.74
N ASP A 66 14.40 9.56 -11.07
CA ASP A 66 13.10 9.55 -10.41
C ASP A 66 12.32 8.26 -10.68
N SER A 67 12.21 7.84 -11.95
CA SER A 67 11.55 6.57 -12.31
C SER A 67 12.28 5.36 -11.70
N LEU A 68 13.62 5.39 -11.64
CA LEU A 68 14.42 4.34 -10.99
C LEU A 68 14.10 4.24 -9.49
N LEU A 69 14.06 5.37 -8.79
CA LEU A 69 13.75 5.39 -7.36
C LEU A 69 12.30 4.96 -7.09
N ALA A 70 11.35 5.36 -7.94
CA ALA A 70 9.98 4.86 -7.88
C ALA A 70 9.94 3.32 -8.02
N ALA A 71 10.72 2.75 -8.95
CA ALA A 71 10.87 1.31 -9.09
C ALA A 71 11.45 0.68 -7.81
N THR A 72 12.53 1.23 -7.23
CA THR A 72 13.09 0.68 -5.98
C THR A 72 12.06 0.65 -4.84
N PHE A 73 11.22 1.68 -4.74
CA PHE A 73 10.18 1.77 -3.74
C PHE A 73 9.10 0.69 -3.96
N TYR A 74 8.61 0.53 -5.19
CA TYR A 74 7.61 -0.49 -5.51
C TYR A 74 8.16 -1.92 -5.34
N TYR A 75 9.43 -2.16 -5.64
CA TYR A 75 10.08 -3.45 -5.40
C TYR A 75 10.06 -3.83 -3.92
N LYS A 76 10.58 -2.92 -3.08
CA LYS A 76 10.62 -3.10 -1.61
C LYS A 76 9.21 -3.30 -1.05
N GLN A 77 8.25 -2.51 -1.53
CA GLN A 77 6.85 -2.65 -1.13
C GLN A 77 6.24 -3.98 -1.53
N THR A 78 6.59 -4.51 -2.71
CA THR A 78 6.05 -5.77 -3.23
C THR A 78 6.53 -6.95 -2.38
N LEU A 79 7.83 -7.02 -2.08
CA LEU A 79 8.39 -8.04 -1.18
C LEU A 79 7.75 -8.00 0.21
N GLY A 80 7.46 -6.79 0.70
CA GLY A 80 6.79 -6.60 1.98
C GLY A 80 5.28 -6.84 1.95
N ALA A 81 4.59 -6.96 0.80
CA ALA A 81 3.13 -6.94 0.72
C ALA A 81 2.45 -8.31 0.86
N TYR A 82 1.18 -8.30 1.27
CA TYR A 82 0.33 -9.50 1.22
C TYR A 82 0.06 -9.93 -0.23
N TRP A 83 -0.11 -11.23 -0.47
CA TRP A 83 -0.31 -11.83 -1.80
C TRP A 83 -1.35 -11.10 -2.67
N TRP A 84 -2.49 -10.68 -2.13
CA TRP A 84 -3.52 -9.96 -2.89
C TRP A 84 -3.12 -8.54 -3.32
N GLN A 85 -2.16 -7.90 -2.64
CA GLN A 85 -1.62 -6.58 -3.02
C GLN A 85 -0.36 -6.68 -3.88
N GLN A 86 0.28 -7.85 -3.92
CA GLN A 86 1.51 -8.04 -4.66
C GLN A 86 1.30 -7.83 -6.16
N LYS A 87 0.22 -8.36 -6.75
CA LYS A 87 -0.03 -8.25 -8.20
C LYS A 87 0.03 -6.81 -8.69
N THR A 88 -0.72 -5.92 -8.05
CA THR A 88 -0.77 -4.49 -8.42
C THR A 88 0.59 -3.80 -8.23
N LYS A 89 1.31 -4.11 -7.15
CA LYS A 89 2.61 -3.49 -6.85
C LYS A 89 3.72 -4.01 -7.78
N ARG A 90 3.66 -5.27 -8.19
CA ARG A 90 4.52 -5.86 -9.23
C ARG A 90 4.35 -5.12 -10.56
N THR A 91 3.11 -4.87 -10.97
CA THR A 91 2.86 -4.12 -12.20
C THR A 91 3.46 -2.71 -12.13
N PHE A 92 3.30 -1.99 -11.01
CA PHE A 92 3.92 -0.67 -10.87
C PHE A 92 5.45 -0.73 -10.87
N PHE A 93 6.05 -1.74 -10.24
CA PHE A 93 7.49 -1.96 -10.31
C PHE A 93 7.97 -2.18 -11.75
N ASN A 94 7.35 -3.11 -12.46
CA ASN A 94 7.71 -3.46 -13.83
C ASN A 94 7.62 -2.24 -14.75
N LEU A 95 6.53 -1.46 -14.63
CA LEU A 95 6.34 -0.23 -15.40
C LEU A 95 7.40 0.82 -15.08
N SER A 96 7.66 1.13 -13.81
CA SER A 96 8.64 2.15 -13.43
C SER A 96 10.08 1.76 -13.77
N LEU A 97 10.42 0.47 -13.70
CA LEU A 97 11.77 0.01 -14.06
C LEU A 97 11.97 0.03 -15.57
N LEU A 98 10.96 -0.38 -16.34
CA LEU A 98 11.00 -0.31 -17.80
C LEU A 98 11.08 1.14 -18.27
N ASP A 99 10.25 2.03 -17.71
CA ASP A 99 10.28 3.47 -18.00
C ASP A 99 11.64 4.09 -17.70
N SER A 100 12.25 3.76 -16.55
CA SER A 100 13.61 4.21 -16.22
C SER A 100 14.66 3.72 -17.23
N TYR A 101 14.51 2.47 -17.70
CA TYR A 101 15.41 1.90 -18.71
C TYR A 101 15.22 2.57 -20.07
N ASP A 102 13.98 2.73 -20.53
CA ASP A 102 13.64 3.36 -21.80
C ASP A 102 14.14 4.81 -21.84
N LEU A 103 13.92 5.58 -20.77
CA LEU A 103 14.44 6.94 -20.63
C LEU A 103 15.98 7.00 -20.65
N LEU A 104 16.65 6.03 -20.01
CA LEU A 104 18.11 5.95 -20.03
C LEU A 104 18.62 5.67 -21.44
N THR A 105 17.95 4.78 -22.16
CA THR A 105 18.31 4.44 -23.53
C THR A 105 18.02 5.57 -24.51
N ASP A 106 16.91 6.28 -24.36
CA ASP A 106 16.56 7.43 -25.19
C ASP A 106 17.57 8.56 -25.00
N LEU A 107 17.97 8.84 -23.75
CA LEU A 107 19.03 9.80 -23.46
C LEU A 107 20.36 9.39 -24.09
N PHE A 108 20.71 8.10 -24.03
CA PHE A 108 21.90 7.59 -24.67
C PHE A 108 21.86 7.76 -26.20
N MET A 109 20.74 7.43 -26.85
CA MET A 109 20.58 7.61 -28.29
C MET A 109 20.64 9.09 -28.69
N GLN A 110 20.03 9.98 -27.91
CA GLN A 110 20.06 11.42 -28.18
C GLN A 110 21.46 12.01 -28.11
N GLU A 111 22.29 11.53 -27.19
CA GLU A 111 23.62 12.10 -26.94
C GLU A 111 24.71 11.45 -27.81
N THR A 112 24.59 10.16 -28.14
CA THR A 112 25.60 9.43 -28.92
C THR A 112 25.21 9.20 -30.38
N GLY A 113 23.92 9.30 -30.72
CA GLY A 113 23.40 9.00 -32.07
C GLY A 113 23.43 7.51 -32.43
N ILE A 114 23.77 6.62 -31.50
CA ILE A 114 23.86 5.18 -31.72
C ILE A 114 22.47 4.56 -31.47
N GLU A 115 21.84 4.05 -32.52
CA GLU A 115 20.61 3.26 -32.38
C GLU A 115 20.93 1.91 -31.73
N MET A 116 20.22 1.62 -30.64
CA MET A 116 20.27 0.32 -29.97
C MET A 116 18.86 -0.26 -29.92
N ASP A 117 18.65 -1.46 -30.46
CA ASP A 117 17.32 -2.07 -30.53
C ASP A 117 16.96 -2.78 -29.22
N PHE A 118 16.07 -2.19 -28.40
CA PHE A 118 15.77 -2.62 -27.04
C PHE A 118 14.37 -3.21 -26.87
N GLY A 119 14.13 -4.40 -27.40
CA GLY A 119 12.97 -5.20 -27.02
C GLY A 119 13.19 -5.89 -25.66
N VAL A 120 12.78 -5.29 -24.54
CA VAL A 120 12.72 -5.96 -23.24
C VAL A 120 11.25 -6.24 -22.88
N ASP A 121 10.91 -7.50 -22.64
CA ASP A 121 9.58 -7.85 -22.13
C ASP A 121 9.46 -7.39 -20.68
N GLY A 122 8.69 -6.33 -20.46
CA GLY A 122 8.46 -5.75 -19.13
C GLY A 122 7.61 -6.62 -18.20
N SER A 123 7.02 -7.71 -18.69
CA SER A 123 6.05 -8.49 -17.91
C SER A 123 6.65 -9.32 -16.78
N THR A 124 7.92 -9.74 -16.89
CA THR A 124 8.60 -10.68 -15.97
C THR A 124 9.73 -10.06 -15.13
N LEU A 125 9.96 -8.74 -15.23
CA LEU A 125 11.11 -8.07 -14.60
C LEU A 125 11.17 -8.27 -13.07
N PHE A 126 10.02 -8.23 -12.39
CA PHE A 126 9.96 -8.52 -10.96
C PHE A 126 10.36 -9.96 -10.64
N GLU A 127 9.79 -10.94 -11.36
CA GLU A 127 10.10 -12.35 -11.13
C GLU A 127 11.58 -12.64 -11.36
N GLU A 128 12.19 -12.08 -12.41
CA GLU A 128 13.62 -12.26 -12.71
C GLU A 128 14.50 -11.72 -11.58
N LEU A 129 14.21 -10.52 -11.08
CA LEU A 129 14.97 -9.91 -9.99
C LEU A 129 14.76 -10.63 -8.66
N ALA A 130 13.53 -11.07 -8.37
CA ALA A 130 13.20 -11.80 -7.17
C ALA A 130 13.78 -13.23 -7.17
N LEU A 131 13.90 -13.88 -8.32
CA LEU A 131 14.49 -15.22 -8.47
C LEU A 131 16.02 -15.20 -8.30
N ILE A 132 16.67 -14.14 -8.78
CA ILE A 132 18.12 -13.96 -8.66
C ILE A 132 18.51 -13.43 -7.27
N GLY A 133 17.62 -12.65 -6.65
CA GLY A 133 17.91 -11.94 -5.41
C GLY A 133 18.06 -12.86 -4.20
N HIS A 134 19.01 -12.53 -3.33
CA HIS A 134 19.20 -13.18 -2.02
C HIS A 134 18.34 -12.56 -0.91
N LEU A 135 17.77 -11.38 -1.15
CA LEU A 135 17.02 -10.65 -0.14
C LEU A 135 15.55 -11.11 -0.10
N THR A 136 15.15 -11.71 1.02
CA THR A 136 13.79 -12.27 1.18
C THR A 136 12.77 -11.26 1.69
N SER A 137 13.20 -10.17 2.34
CA SER A 137 12.28 -9.11 2.78
C SER A 137 12.96 -7.79 3.14
N PHE A 138 12.24 -6.68 2.97
CA PHE A 138 12.61 -5.37 3.50
C PHE A 138 11.67 -4.98 4.67
N PRO A 139 12.20 -4.41 5.77
CA PRO A 139 11.36 -3.97 6.88
C PRO A 139 10.49 -2.78 6.48
N ARG A 140 9.16 -2.96 6.53
CA ARG A 140 8.16 -1.95 6.10
C ARG A 140 8.34 -0.57 6.73
N GLN A 141 8.85 -0.51 7.97
CA GLN A 141 9.08 0.74 8.70
C GLN A 141 10.25 1.55 8.12
N GLU A 142 11.24 0.89 7.52
CA GLU A 142 12.43 1.53 6.97
C GLU A 142 12.20 1.99 5.54
N ILE A 143 11.43 1.23 4.73
CA ILE A 143 11.11 1.58 3.34
C ILE A 143 10.60 3.02 3.23
N GLY A 144 9.63 3.39 4.07
CA GLY A 144 9.07 4.75 4.07
C GLY A 144 10.08 5.83 4.47
N LYS A 145 10.85 5.59 5.54
CA LYS A 145 11.88 6.55 6.01
C LYS A 145 12.95 6.77 4.96
N GLU A 146 13.34 5.70 4.28
CA GLU A 146 14.42 5.68 3.32
C GLU A 146 14.02 6.36 2.01
N SER A 147 12.83 6.09 1.50
CA SER A 147 12.31 6.79 0.31
C SER A 147 12.03 8.27 0.59
N CYS A 148 11.55 8.64 1.78
CA CYS A 148 11.44 10.05 2.18
C CYS A 148 12.82 10.73 2.26
N TRP A 149 13.84 10.03 2.77
CA TRP A 149 15.21 10.54 2.82
C TRP A 149 15.82 10.71 1.42
N MET A 150 15.58 9.75 0.51
CA MET A 150 15.99 9.88 -0.90
C MET A 150 15.33 11.09 -1.56
N LEU A 151 14.02 11.29 -1.36
CA LEU A 151 13.30 12.45 -1.86
C LEU A 151 13.85 13.77 -1.30
N SER A 152 14.15 13.83 0.02
CA SER A 152 14.75 15.04 0.61
C SER A 152 16.14 15.33 0.03
N LYS A 153 16.94 14.29 -0.24
CA LYS A 153 18.26 14.44 -0.85
C LYS A 153 18.20 14.89 -2.30
N LEU A 154 17.22 14.43 -3.08
CA LEU A 154 16.97 14.97 -4.42
C LEU A 154 16.57 16.45 -4.37
N ARG A 155 15.74 16.83 -3.39
CA ARG A 155 15.32 18.22 -3.18
C ARG A 155 16.49 19.13 -2.83
N GLU A 156 17.34 18.70 -1.91
CA GLU A 156 18.55 19.44 -1.49
C GLU A 156 19.52 19.66 -2.66
N ASN A 157 19.62 18.70 -3.58
CA ASN A 157 20.52 18.77 -4.73
C ASN A 157 19.88 19.36 -6.00
N HIS A 158 18.65 19.89 -5.92
CA HIS A 158 17.90 20.44 -7.07
C HIS A 158 17.68 19.45 -8.23
N LEU A 159 17.62 18.15 -7.95
CA LEU A 159 17.41 17.06 -8.92
C LEU A 159 15.94 16.57 -8.95
N LEU A 160 15.01 17.38 -8.48
CA LEU A 160 13.58 17.05 -8.45
C LEU A 160 12.87 17.50 -9.73
N LYS A 161 12.11 16.58 -10.33
CA LYS A 161 11.15 16.88 -11.39
C LYS A 161 9.93 17.62 -10.82
N LEU A 162 9.30 18.47 -11.65
CA LEU A 162 8.06 19.19 -11.34
C LEU A 162 6.88 18.24 -11.03
N GLU A 163 6.85 17.08 -11.67
CA GLU A 163 5.91 15.98 -11.42
C GLU A 163 6.71 14.69 -11.18
N SER A 164 7.23 14.52 -9.96
CA SER A 164 8.08 13.38 -9.66
C SER A 164 7.24 12.10 -9.43
N SER A 165 7.53 11.07 -10.21
CA SER A 165 6.98 9.73 -10.12
C SER A 165 7.21 9.11 -8.74
N LEU A 166 8.34 9.40 -8.08
CA LEU A 166 8.61 8.99 -6.71
C LEU A 166 7.66 9.69 -5.71
N GLU A 167 7.43 11.00 -5.84
CA GLU A 167 6.48 11.72 -4.98
C GLU A 167 5.06 11.23 -5.21
N CYS A 168 4.66 10.98 -6.46
CA CYS A 168 3.37 10.36 -6.77
C CYS A 168 3.26 8.96 -6.14
N ALA A 169 4.31 8.13 -6.21
CA ALA A 169 4.33 6.80 -5.61
C ALA A 169 4.23 6.86 -4.07
N LEU A 170 4.89 7.84 -3.46
CA LEU A 170 4.82 8.13 -2.02
C LEU A 170 3.44 8.63 -1.62
N MET A 171 2.87 9.60 -2.34
CA MET A 171 1.52 10.13 -2.11
C MET A 171 0.44 9.05 -2.23
N ARG A 172 0.56 8.16 -3.22
CA ARG A 172 -0.37 7.02 -3.38
C ARG A 172 -0.29 6.03 -2.21
N ASN A 173 0.86 5.91 -1.58
CA ASN A 173 1.10 4.99 -0.46
C ASN A 173 1.24 5.69 0.90
N LYS A 174 0.87 6.96 0.98
CA LYS A 174 1.10 7.86 2.11
C LYS A 174 0.50 7.33 3.40
N ARG A 175 -0.73 6.80 3.32
CA ARG A 175 -1.41 6.09 4.43
C ARG A 175 -0.59 4.91 4.94
N SER A 176 -0.07 4.08 4.04
CA SER A 176 0.74 2.91 4.42
C SER A 176 2.06 3.32 5.06
N ILE A 177 2.69 4.38 4.55
CA ILE A 177 3.94 4.93 5.09
C ILE A 177 3.69 5.51 6.49
N PHE A 178 2.63 6.29 6.66
CA PHE A 178 2.22 6.88 7.94
C PHE A 178 1.97 5.81 9.01
N LEU A 179 1.18 4.79 8.68
CA LEU A 179 0.89 3.67 9.59
C LEU A 179 2.13 2.81 9.87
N GLY A 180 3.10 2.76 8.95
CA GLY A 180 4.40 2.14 9.18
C GLY A 180 5.28 2.94 10.15
N ARG A 181 5.21 4.27 10.09
CA ARG A 181 5.95 5.19 10.96
C ARG A 181 5.38 5.25 12.38
N TYR A 182 4.06 5.16 12.52
CA TYR A 182 3.35 5.25 13.81
C TYR A 182 2.61 3.94 14.15
N PRO A 183 3.32 2.95 14.73
CA PRO A 183 2.73 1.63 15.00
C PRO A 183 1.57 1.69 16.01
N MET A 184 1.59 2.65 16.95
CA MET A 184 0.50 2.84 17.92
C MET A 184 -0.81 3.26 17.25
N VAL A 185 -0.76 4.13 16.23
CA VAL A 185 -1.96 4.54 15.48
C VAL A 185 -2.52 3.36 14.69
N LYS A 186 -1.64 2.57 14.06
CA LYS A 186 -2.03 1.34 13.36
C LYS A 186 -2.69 0.32 14.32
N TYR A 187 -2.15 0.17 15.52
CA TYR A 187 -2.74 -0.71 16.54
C TYR A 187 -4.13 -0.23 16.96
N LEU A 188 -4.28 1.06 17.28
CA LEU A 188 -5.57 1.66 17.62
C LEU A 188 -6.61 1.50 16.51
N GLN A 189 -6.21 1.74 15.26
CA GLN A 189 -7.07 1.54 14.10
C GLN A 189 -7.51 0.08 13.97
N SER A 190 -6.58 -0.87 14.15
CA SER A 190 -6.87 -2.30 14.06
C SER A 190 -7.82 -2.77 15.17
N MET A 191 -7.62 -2.27 16.40
CA MET A 191 -8.52 -2.48 17.53
C MET A 191 -9.91 -1.91 17.25
N GLY A 192 -9.98 -0.71 16.66
CA GLY A 192 -11.25 -0.08 16.26
C GLY A 192 -12.02 -0.92 15.24
N TYR A 193 -11.36 -1.42 14.19
CA TYR A 193 -12.00 -2.33 13.23
C TYR A 193 -12.48 -3.62 13.89
N PHE A 194 -11.65 -4.25 14.73
CA PHE A 194 -12.01 -5.48 15.42
C PHE A 194 -13.25 -5.29 16.31
N LEU A 195 -13.27 -4.19 17.08
CA LEU A 195 -14.41 -3.83 17.93
C LEU A 195 -15.67 -3.55 17.09
N SER A 196 -15.53 -2.82 15.98
CA SER A 196 -16.63 -2.52 15.07
C SER A 196 -17.22 -3.79 14.45
N VAL A 197 -16.39 -4.76 14.07
CA VAL A 197 -16.84 -6.04 13.49
C VAL A 197 -17.56 -6.88 14.55
N ILE A 198 -17.00 -7.01 15.76
CA ILE A 198 -17.66 -7.76 16.84
C ILE A 198 -19.00 -7.14 17.19
N LEU A 199 -19.05 -5.83 17.38
CA LEU A 199 -20.29 -5.11 17.70
C LEU A 199 -21.30 -5.23 16.55
N GLY A 200 -20.85 -5.09 15.30
CA GLY A 200 -21.69 -5.26 14.11
C GLY A 200 -22.28 -6.67 13.99
N ILE A 201 -21.48 -7.72 14.20
CA ILE A 201 -21.96 -9.11 14.21
C ILE A 201 -22.95 -9.33 15.34
N SER A 202 -22.67 -8.82 16.55
CA SER A 202 -23.58 -8.96 17.70
C SER A 202 -24.93 -8.29 17.44
N LEU A 203 -24.93 -7.13 16.77
CA LEU A 203 -26.13 -6.42 16.37
C LEU A 203 -26.91 -7.22 15.32
N PHE A 204 -26.21 -7.73 14.29
CA PHE A 204 -26.80 -8.52 13.23
C PHE A 204 -27.46 -9.80 13.76
N VAL A 205 -26.78 -10.56 14.62
CA VAL A 205 -27.33 -11.77 15.25
C VAL A 205 -28.58 -11.44 16.05
N ALA A 206 -28.56 -10.33 16.78
CA ALA A 206 -29.69 -9.95 17.60
C ALA A 206 -30.90 -9.54 16.74
N ILE A 207 -30.71 -8.77 15.66
CA ILE A 207 -31.76 -8.45 14.67
C ILE A 207 -32.29 -9.72 13.99
N ALA A 208 -31.40 -10.62 13.56
CA ALA A 208 -31.77 -11.88 12.91
C ALA A 208 -32.62 -12.78 13.83
N ARG A 209 -32.29 -12.83 15.13
CA ARG A 209 -33.07 -13.58 16.12
C ARG A 209 -34.49 -13.01 16.28
N ILE A 210 -34.64 -11.69 16.26
CA ILE A 210 -35.95 -11.05 16.34
C ILE A 210 -36.77 -11.32 15.07
N ALA A 211 -36.15 -11.20 13.90
CA ALA A 211 -36.78 -11.52 12.63
C ALA A 211 -37.23 -12.99 12.60
N TYR A 212 -36.40 -13.91 13.09
CA TYR A 212 -36.74 -15.33 13.22
C TYR A 212 -37.95 -15.55 14.14
N ASN A 213 -37.94 -14.96 15.33
CA ASN A 213 -39.04 -15.09 16.28
C ASN A 213 -40.37 -14.55 15.70
N MET A 214 -40.34 -13.45 14.94
CA MET A 214 -41.54 -12.87 14.32
C MET A 214 -42.00 -13.60 13.06
N CYS A 215 -41.08 -14.00 12.18
CA CYS A 215 -41.42 -14.55 10.87
C CYS A 215 -41.59 -16.07 10.87
N VAL A 216 -40.97 -16.79 11.81
CA VAL A 216 -41.00 -18.26 11.85
C VAL A 216 -41.69 -18.76 13.10
N GLU A 217 -41.24 -18.35 14.29
CA GLU A 217 -41.74 -18.91 15.54
C GLU A 217 -43.19 -18.51 15.81
N PHE A 218 -43.55 -17.24 15.58
CA PHE A 218 -44.91 -16.75 15.76
C PHE A 218 -45.96 -17.44 14.86
N PRO A 219 -45.81 -17.50 13.51
CA PRO A 219 -46.79 -18.19 12.67
C PRO A 219 -46.83 -19.71 12.90
N LEU A 220 -45.70 -20.34 13.24
CA LEU A 220 -45.63 -21.77 13.56
C LEU A 220 -46.34 -22.10 14.87
N LEU A 221 -46.19 -21.27 15.91
CA LEU A 221 -46.95 -21.38 17.16
C LEU A 221 -48.45 -21.14 16.95
N ARG A 222 -48.81 -20.21 16.06
CA ARG A 222 -50.21 -19.94 15.69
C ARG A 222 -50.85 -21.11 14.94
N LEU A 223 -50.11 -21.80 14.08
CA LEU A 223 -50.60 -22.99 13.39
C LEU A 223 -50.79 -24.16 14.38
N MET A 224 -49.83 -24.39 15.28
CA MET A 224 -49.93 -25.44 16.29
C MET A 224 -51.01 -25.18 17.36
N SER A 225 -51.34 -23.92 17.67
CA SER A 225 -52.46 -23.61 18.58
C SER A 225 -53.83 -23.84 17.94
N LEU A 226 -53.96 -23.60 16.62
CA LEU A 226 -55.19 -23.85 15.87
C LEU A 226 -55.50 -25.34 15.66
N GLU A 227 -54.48 -26.22 15.62
CA GLU A 227 -54.63 -27.67 15.44
C GLU A 227 -54.91 -28.47 16.73
N ASN A 228 -55.51 -27.86 17.76
CA ASN A 228 -55.99 -28.51 19.00
C ASN A 228 -54.91 -29.06 19.97
N ALA A 229 -53.81 -28.35 20.19
CA ALA A 229 -52.78 -28.72 21.18
C ALA A 229 -52.75 -27.88 22.47
N GLY A 230 -53.89 -27.50 23.06
CA GLY A 230 -53.97 -27.10 24.48
C GLY A 230 -53.35 -25.76 24.94
N ARG A 231 -53.78 -25.31 26.14
CA ARG A 231 -53.41 -24.04 26.83
C ARG A 231 -51.89 -23.78 26.98
N ALA A 232 -51.04 -24.78 26.77
CA ALA A 232 -49.59 -24.66 26.90
C ALA A 232 -48.96 -23.87 25.74
N TYR A 233 -49.53 -23.95 24.54
CA TYR A 233 -49.03 -23.23 23.37
C TYR A 233 -49.51 -21.79 23.35
N ASP A 234 -50.72 -21.50 23.86
CA ASP A 234 -51.20 -20.14 24.09
C ASP A 234 -50.27 -19.36 25.03
N ARG A 235 -49.76 -20.00 26.08
CA ARG A 235 -48.81 -19.37 27.01
C ARG A 235 -47.49 -19.01 26.34
N ARG A 236 -46.94 -19.91 25.51
CA ARG A 236 -45.73 -19.63 24.70
C ARG A 236 -45.97 -18.58 23.63
N MET A 237 -47.14 -18.57 23.01
CA MET A 237 -47.50 -17.57 22.02
C MET A 237 -47.62 -16.17 22.67
N VAL A 238 -48.21 -16.10 23.86
CA VAL A 238 -48.27 -14.88 24.69
C VAL A 238 -46.88 -14.46 25.16
N GLU A 239 -45.98 -15.39 25.51
CA GLU A 239 -44.58 -15.09 25.82
C GLU A 239 -43.83 -14.51 24.61
N VAL A 240 -44.02 -15.05 23.40
CA VAL A 240 -43.43 -14.50 22.16
C VAL A 240 -44.03 -13.13 21.80
N LEU A 241 -45.34 -12.94 22.04
CA LEU A 241 -46.02 -11.65 21.86
C LEU A 241 -45.57 -10.61 22.88
N LEU A 242 -45.37 -11.00 24.14
CA LEU A 242 -44.81 -10.14 25.19
C LEU A 242 -43.34 -9.83 24.92
N GLN A 243 -42.55 -10.79 24.43
CA GLN A 243 -41.16 -10.56 24.04
C GLN A 243 -41.04 -9.63 22.84
N SER A 244 -41.89 -9.78 21.82
CA SER A 244 -41.91 -8.89 20.65
C SER A 244 -42.48 -7.51 20.98
N HIS A 245 -43.49 -7.42 21.84
CA HIS A 245 -44.02 -6.13 22.32
C HIS A 245 -43.03 -5.42 23.24
N SER A 246 -42.44 -6.12 24.22
CA SER A 246 -41.34 -5.62 25.06
C SER A 246 -40.12 -5.24 24.23
N PHE A 247 -39.85 -5.96 23.14
CA PHE A 247 -38.82 -5.58 22.19
C PHE A 247 -39.19 -4.31 21.40
N LEU A 248 -40.45 -4.12 21.01
CA LEU A 248 -40.87 -2.89 20.33
C LEU A 248 -40.91 -1.67 21.27
N THR A 249 -41.22 -1.86 22.55
CA THR A 249 -41.31 -0.77 23.55
C THR A 249 -39.99 -0.49 24.25
N ASN A 250 -39.22 -1.52 24.64
CA ASN A 250 -37.94 -1.41 25.36
C ASN A 250 -36.73 -1.81 24.52
N GLY A 251 -36.90 -2.35 23.31
CA GLY A 251 -35.77 -2.72 22.45
C GLY A 251 -34.96 -1.53 21.99
N ILE A 252 -35.57 -0.33 21.92
CA ILE A 252 -34.83 0.92 21.72
C ILE A 252 -33.90 1.21 22.90
N ASP A 253 -34.27 0.89 24.14
CA ASP A 253 -33.39 1.05 25.31
C ASP A 253 -32.32 -0.04 25.38
N VAL A 254 -32.65 -1.29 25.03
CA VAL A 254 -31.73 -2.43 25.06
C VAL A 254 -30.73 -2.42 23.90
N PHE A 255 -31.18 -2.06 22.69
CA PHE A 255 -30.31 -1.89 21.53
C PHE A 255 -29.74 -0.49 21.41
N GLY A 256 -30.35 0.53 22.01
CA GLY A 256 -29.84 1.90 21.99
C GLY A 256 -28.40 1.95 22.48
N SER A 257 -28.10 1.27 23.61
CA SER A 257 -26.73 1.13 24.09
C SER A 257 -25.81 0.43 23.06
N ARG A 258 -26.22 -0.69 22.47
CA ARG A 258 -25.41 -1.46 21.50
C ARG A 258 -25.19 -0.72 20.17
N ILE A 259 -26.22 -0.04 19.68
CA ILE A 259 -26.17 0.83 18.51
C ILE A 259 -25.27 2.02 18.81
N LEU A 260 -25.39 2.64 19.98
CA LEU A 260 -24.56 3.78 20.38
C LEU A 260 -23.09 3.36 20.54
N PHE A 261 -22.80 2.19 21.13
CA PHE A 261 -21.44 1.64 21.18
C PHE A 261 -20.89 1.31 19.78
N PHE A 262 -21.71 0.75 18.90
CA PHE A 262 -21.32 0.52 17.50
C PHE A 262 -21.03 1.83 16.77
N CYS A 263 -21.92 2.83 16.89
CA CYS A 263 -21.73 4.16 16.33
C CYS A 263 -20.49 4.85 16.91
N LEU A 264 -20.22 4.71 18.20
CA LEU A 264 -19.03 5.29 18.84
C LEU A 264 -17.75 4.59 18.38
N ALA A 265 -17.76 3.26 18.26
CA ALA A 265 -16.64 2.49 17.68
C ALA A 265 -16.41 2.88 16.21
N PHE A 266 -17.47 3.03 15.43
CA PHE A 266 -17.41 3.46 14.04
C PHE A 266 -16.88 4.90 13.92
N MET A 267 -17.40 5.84 14.71
CA MET A 267 -16.92 7.23 14.76
C MET A 267 -15.47 7.31 15.23
N LEU A 268 -15.02 6.41 16.10
CA LEU A 268 -13.63 6.31 16.51
C LEU A 268 -12.74 5.83 15.35
N VAL A 269 -13.19 4.84 14.57
CA VAL A 269 -12.47 4.40 13.34
C VAL A 269 -12.41 5.52 12.32
N VAL A 270 -13.54 6.17 12.02
CA VAL A 270 -13.63 7.31 11.10
C VAL A 270 -12.77 8.48 11.60
N GLY A 271 -12.80 8.77 12.90
CA GLY A 271 -11.98 9.81 13.51
C GLY A 271 -10.48 9.52 13.40
N ILE A 272 -10.06 8.27 13.62
CA ILE A 272 -8.68 7.85 13.40
C ILE A 272 -8.32 7.95 11.92
N GLU A 273 -9.21 7.54 11.00
CA GLU A 273 -8.97 7.67 9.56
C GLU A 273 -8.80 9.13 9.14
N TYR A 274 -9.66 10.02 9.62
CA TYR A 274 -9.55 11.46 9.36
C TYR A 274 -8.27 12.07 9.92
N VAL A 275 -7.86 11.66 11.13
CA VAL A 275 -6.58 12.09 11.73
C VAL A 275 -5.40 11.55 10.92
N VAL A 276 -5.46 10.29 10.47
CA VAL A 276 -4.43 9.67 9.63
C VAL A 276 -4.32 10.44 8.32
N GLU A 277 -5.43 10.77 7.65
CA GLU A 277 -5.46 11.53 6.40
C GLU A 277 -4.85 12.93 6.59
N LYS A 278 -5.29 13.66 7.63
CA LYS A 278 -4.84 15.03 7.90
C LYS A 278 -3.39 15.12 8.39
N LEU A 279 -2.90 14.13 9.14
CA LEU A 279 -1.50 14.07 9.59
C LEU A 279 -0.59 13.50 8.51
N SER A 280 -1.10 12.58 7.71
CA SER A 280 -0.47 12.13 6.48
C SER A 280 -0.15 13.36 5.64
N ASP A 281 -1.09 14.30 5.45
CA ASP A 281 -0.86 15.53 4.67
C ASP A 281 0.29 16.44 5.09
N ARG A 282 0.84 16.23 6.29
CA ARG A 282 2.03 16.95 6.77
C ARG A 282 3.35 16.21 6.53
N ILE A 283 3.30 14.98 6.02
CA ILE A 283 4.44 14.14 5.63
C ILE A 283 4.58 14.17 4.12
#